data_AF-A0A3R7ASJ8-F1
#
_entry.id   AF-A0A3R7ASJ8-F1
#
_cell.length_a   1.000
_cell.length_b   1.000
_cell.length_c   1.000
_cell.angle_alpha   90.00
_cell.angle_beta   90.00
_cell.angle_gamma   90.00
#
_symmetry.space_group_name_H-M   'P 1'
#
loop_
_entity.id
_entity.type
_entity.pdbx_description
1 polymer ?
#
loop_
_entity_poly.entity_id
_entity_poly.type
_entity_poly.pdbx_seq_one_letter_code
_entity_poly.pdbx_strand_id
1 'polypeptide(L)'
;MKRTQKNNVAALADSKEFEYLREEVAKRLVDRLQDIDRDFPSALDLGAGSGHVFKSLAQDAGLGGITHLVQMEAAERLLLRDADTDEDKQLVANCTALDHIYVSAFILADQERQGGIMPHISPFLNVPDTGNLLQGAGFSLPTVDTDYITVEYPNAFSVMEHLRGMGENHAPFAPSSGHVSRDVLLATAAIYQAMFGNEDGSVPVTFQVIYFIGWSPHQSQQKPKARGSATVSLKDLPTVHHSCQRK
;
A
#
# COMPACT_ATOMS: atom_id res chain seq x y z
N MET A 1 -8.77 -11.18 -13.77
CA MET A 1 -7.43 -10.91 -14.32
C MET A 1 -6.38 -10.71 -13.23
N LYS A 2 -6.45 -9.68 -12.36
CA LYS A 2 -5.49 -9.50 -11.23
C LYS A 2 -5.26 -10.76 -10.36
N ARG A 3 -6.32 -11.48 -9.96
CA ARG A 3 -6.21 -12.81 -9.27
C ARG A 3 -5.27 -13.77 -10.01
N THR A 4 -5.40 -13.87 -11.33
CA THR A 4 -4.58 -14.74 -12.17
C THR A 4 -3.12 -14.28 -12.21
N GLN A 5 -2.87 -12.97 -12.33
CA GLN A 5 -1.50 -12.42 -12.33
C GLN A 5 -0.78 -12.70 -11.01
N LYS A 6 -1.42 -12.42 -9.86
CA LYS A 6 -0.89 -12.73 -8.53
C LYS A 6 -0.71 -14.25 -8.30
N ASN A 7 -1.67 -15.08 -8.74
CA ASN A 7 -1.54 -16.56 -8.67
C ASN A 7 -0.42 -17.12 -9.55
N ASN A 8 -0.06 -16.44 -10.64
CA ASN A 8 1.06 -16.82 -11.50
C ASN A 8 2.40 -16.41 -10.87
N VAL A 9 2.45 -15.21 -10.26
CA VAL A 9 3.60 -14.73 -9.48
C VAL A 9 3.91 -15.68 -8.32
N ALA A 10 2.90 -16.13 -7.58
CA ALA A 10 3.09 -17.08 -6.48
C ALA A 10 3.68 -18.45 -6.90
N ALA A 11 3.66 -18.76 -8.20
CA ALA A 11 4.25 -19.98 -8.78
C ALA A 11 5.67 -19.77 -9.36
N LEU A 12 6.22 -18.55 -9.28
CA LEU A 12 7.61 -18.27 -9.65
C LEU A 12 8.56 -18.72 -8.53
N ALA A 13 9.68 -19.36 -8.90
CA ALA A 13 10.64 -19.91 -7.95
C ALA A 13 11.38 -18.82 -7.15
N ASP A 14 11.59 -17.67 -7.80
CA ASP A 14 12.17 -16.42 -7.32
C ASP A 14 11.13 -15.47 -6.70
N SER A 15 9.87 -15.89 -6.53
CA SER A 15 8.77 -15.00 -6.08
C SER A 15 9.01 -14.26 -4.76
N LYS A 16 9.89 -14.76 -3.90
CA LYS A 16 10.29 -14.13 -2.63
C LYS A 16 11.22 -12.93 -2.81
N GLU A 17 12.02 -12.89 -3.87
CA GLU A 17 12.95 -11.78 -4.15
C GLU A 17 12.20 -10.47 -4.43
N PHE A 18 10.95 -10.54 -4.89
CA PHE A 18 10.10 -9.38 -5.17
C PHE A 18 9.27 -8.92 -3.96
N GLU A 19 9.40 -9.54 -2.79
CA GLU A 19 8.53 -9.25 -1.63
C GLU A 19 9.11 -8.23 -0.64
N TYR A 20 10.38 -7.85 -0.75
CA TYR A 20 11.07 -6.92 0.15
C TYR A 20 10.27 -5.64 0.45
N LEU A 21 9.57 -5.08 -0.54
CA LEU A 21 8.74 -3.89 -0.36
C LEU A 21 7.51 -4.18 0.51
N ARG A 22 6.86 -5.35 0.34
CA ARG A 22 5.71 -5.75 1.17
C ARG A 22 6.15 -6.08 2.60
N GLU A 23 7.35 -6.62 2.78
CA GLU A 23 7.93 -6.84 4.11
C GLU A 23 8.28 -5.52 4.82
N GLU A 24 8.87 -4.55 4.13
CA GLU A 24 9.14 -3.20 4.65
C GLU A 24 7.84 -2.48 5.03
N VAL A 25 6.82 -2.54 4.17
CA VAL A 25 5.48 -2.01 4.46
C VAL A 25 4.83 -2.69 5.66
N ALA A 26 4.98 -4.01 5.80
CA ALA A 26 4.45 -4.74 6.95
C ALA A 26 5.12 -4.33 8.26
N LYS A 27 6.46 -4.16 8.28
CA LYS A 27 7.19 -3.68 9.45
C LYS A 27 6.72 -2.29 9.89
N ARG A 28 6.62 -1.35 8.94
CA ARG A 28 6.12 0.02 9.20
C ARG A 28 4.67 0.03 9.68
N LEU A 29 3.82 -0.87 9.16
CA LEU A 29 2.46 -1.02 9.66
C LEU A 29 2.47 -1.54 11.11
N VAL A 30 3.28 -2.55 11.44
CA VAL A 30 3.38 -3.08 12.81
C VAL A 30 3.91 -2.03 13.79
N ASP A 31 4.93 -1.27 13.42
CA ASP A 31 5.44 -0.13 14.20
C ASP A 31 4.32 0.88 14.51
N ARG A 32 3.57 1.31 13.49
CA ARG A 32 2.40 2.21 13.65
C ARG A 32 1.25 1.61 14.46
N LEU A 33 1.13 0.28 14.54
CA LEU A 33 0.14 -0.39 15.40
C LEU A 33 0.55 -0.37 16.88
N GLN A 34 1.84 -0.20 17.21
CA GLN A 34 2.31 -0.07 18.60
C GLN A 34 1.91 1.27 19.23
N ASP A 35 1.85 2.34 18.43
CA ASP A 35 1.43 3.68 18.86
C ASP A 35 -0.07 3.78 19.22
N ILE A 36 -0.86 2.72 18.96
CA ILE A 36 -2.30 2.72 19.18
C ILE A 36 -2.62 2.32 20.63
N ASP A 37 -2.90 3.32 21.47
CA ASP A 37 -3.38 3.16 22.86
C ASP A 37 -4.84 2.65 22.92
N ARG A 38 -5.08 1.42 22.43
CA ARG A 38 -6.37 0.74 22.48
C ARG A 38 -6.22 -0.76 22.23
N ASP A 39 -6.92 -1.58 23.02
CA ASP A 39 -7.01 -3.02 22.77
C ASP A 39 -7.94 -3.35 21.58
N PHE A 40 -7.48 -4.21 20.66
CA PHE A 40 -8.30 -4.78 19.58
C PHE A 40 -7.97 -6.27 19.37
N PRO A 41 -8.76 -7.19 19.98
CA PRO A 41 -8.46 -8.63 19.92
C PRO A 41 -8.63 -9.26 18.52
N SER A 42 -9.17 -8.55 17.53
CA SER A 42 -9.43 -9.09 16.18
C SER A 42 -8.93 -8.16 15.08
N ALA A 43 -8.23 -8.73 14.10
CA ALA A 43 -7.57 -8.08 12.97
C ALA A 43 -7.88 -8.78 11.62
N LEU A 44 -7.78 -8.07 10.49
CA LEU A 44 -7.67 -8.65 9.14
C LEU A 44 -6.75 -7.76 8.30
N ASP A 45 -6.04 -8.46 7.44
CA ASP A 45 -5.05 -8.00 6.48
C ASP A 45 -5.66 -8.14 5.07
N LEU A 46 -6.07 -7.02 4.45
CA LEU A 46 -6.63 -6.98 3.09
C LEU A 46 -5.49 -6.84 2.08
N GLY A 47 -5.38 -7.79 1.16
CA GLY A 47 -4.23 -7.88 0.26
C GLY A 47 -2.99 -8.42 0.97
N ALA A 48 -3.18 -9.32 1.93
CA ALA A 48 -2.15 -9.92 2.78
C ALA A 48 -0.90 -10.48 2.08
N GLY A 49 -0.95 -10.69 0.75
CA GLY A 49 0.13 -11.30 0.00
C GLY A 49 0.40 -12.71 0.51
N SER A 50 1.67 -13.02 0.80
CA SER A 50 2.09 -14.27 1.45
C SER A 50 2.13 -14.16 2.98
N GLY A 51 1.31 -13.28 3.56
CA GLY A 51 1.12 -13.13 4.99
C GLY A 51 2.13 -12.21 5.70
N HIS A 52 2.58 -11.14 5.04
CA HIS A 52 3.66 -10.28 5.55
C HIS A 52 3.35 -9.64 6.91
N VAL A 53 2.12 -9.15 7.13
CA VAL A 53 1.72 -8.53 8.40
C VAL A 53 1.71 -9.55 9.54
N PHE A 54 1.17 -10.75 9.30
CA PHE A 54 1.22 -11.86 10.27
C PHE A 54 2.66 -12.22 10.65
N LYS A 55 3.53 -12.41 9.66
CA LYS A 55 4.96 -12.74 9.87
C LYS A 55 5.68 -11.67 10.70
N SER A 56 5.35 -10.39 10.51
CA SER A 56 5.92 -9.28 11.29
C SER A 56 5.36 -9.25 12.73
N LEU A 57 4.04 -9.37 12.90
CA LEU A 57 3.39 -9.41 14.22
C LEU A 57 3.87 -10.59 15.08
N ALA A 58 4.16 -11.74 14.47
CA ALA A 58 4.64 -12.94 15.14
C ALA A 58 6.09 -12.82 15.64
N GLN A 59 6.91 -11.98 15.02
CA GLN A 59 8.30 -11.75 15.45
C GLN A 59 8.38 -10.89 16.73
N ASP A 60 7.49 -9.90 16.85
CA ASP A 60 7.50 -8.92 17.94
C ASP A 60 6.61 -9.31 19.15
N ALA A 61 6.38 -10.62 19.33
CA ALA A 61 5.70 -11.20 20.50
C ALA A 61 4.25 -10.73 20.78
N GLY A 62 3.46 -10.43 19.73
CA GLY A 62 2.00 -10.23 19.85
C GLY A 62 1.58 -8.84 20.30
N LEU A 63 1.94 -7.82 19.51
CA LEU A 63 1.65 -6.41 19.78
C LEU A 63 0.18 -6.01 19.52
N GLY A 64 -0.26 -4.92 20.17
CA GLY A 64 -1.59 -4.31 19.97
C GLY A 64 -2.77 -5.06 20.60
N GLY A 65 -2.51 -6.13 21.37
CA GLY A 65 -3.56 -6.96 21.96
C GLY A 65 -4.33 -7.82 20.94
N ILE A 66 -3.83 -7.93 19.71
CA ILE A 66 -4.42 -8.77 18.65
C ILE A 66 -4.29 -10.24 19.06
N THR A 67 -5.43 -10.94 19.17
CA THR A 67 -5.46 -12.38 19.48
C THR A 67 -5.94 -13.22 18.30
N HIS A 68 -6.65 -12.60 17.35
CA HIS A 68 -7.18 -13.23 16.14
C HIS A 68 -6.84 -12.35 14.94
N LEU A 69 -6.26 -12.91 13.89
CA LEU A 69 -5.97 -12.23 12.62
C LEU A 69 -6.52 -13.11 11.50
N VAL A 70 -7.23 -12.52 10.54
CA VAL A 70 -7.43 -13.19 9.24
C VAL A 70 -6.76 -12.46 8.11
N GLN A 71 -6.56 -13.19 7.02
CA GLN A 71 -5.83 -12.70 5.87
C GLN A 71 -6.70 -12.95 4.65
N MET A 72 -7.02 -11.86 3.92
CA MET A 72 -7.82 -11.92 2.71
C MET A 72 -6.97 -11.43 1.56
N GLU A 73 -6.74 -12.30 0.59
CA GLU A 73 -6.10 -11.95 -0.66
C GLU A 73 -6.95 -12.53 -1.80
N ALA A 74 -7.09 -11.77 -2.89
CA ALA A 74 -7.83 -12.21 -4.06
C ALA A 74 -7.16 -13.40 -4.76
N ALA A 75 -5.87 -13.60 -4.51
CA ALA A 75 -5.03 -14.67 -5.03
C ALA A 75 -4.67 -15.71 -3.97
N GLU A 76 -5.55 -16.69 -3.84
CA GLU A 76 -5.40 -17.92 -3.02
C GLU A 76 -4.00 -18.54 -3.04
N ARG A 77 -3.32 -18.66 -4.19
CA ARG A 77 -1.97 -19.23 -4.24
C ARG A 77 -0.91 -18.35 -3.62
N LEU A 78 -1.11 -17.03 -3.60
CA LEU A 78 -0.21 -16.09 -2.96
C LEU A 78 -0.41 -16.16 -1.44
N LEU A 79 -1.67 -16.19 -0.99
CA LEU A 79 -2.05 -16.35 0.42
C LEU A 79 -1.50 -17.63 1.03
N LEU A 80 -1.73 -18.77 0.35
CA LEU A 80 -1.37 -20.10 0.83
C LEU A 80 0.07 -20.51 0.45
N ARG A 81 0.88 -19.63 -0.13
CA ARG A 81 2.25 -19.97 -0.57
C ARG A 81 3.15 -20.35 0.60
N ASP A 82 3.02 -19.62 1.70
CA ASP A 82 3.84 -19.72 2.91
C ASP A 82 2.96 -19.98 4.16
N ALA A 83 1.74 -20.49 3.99
CA ALA A 83 0.81 -20.70 5.10
C ALA A 83 1.10 -22.01 5.83
N ASP A 84 1.36 -21.94 7.13
CA ASP A 84 1.14 -23.06 8.05
C ASP A 84 -0.37 -23.17 8.33
N THR A 85 -0.89 -24.40 8.35
CA THR A 85 -2.34 -24.65 8.32
C THR A 85 -3.01 -24.51 9.69
N ASP A 86 -3.73 -23.41 9.92
CA ASP A 86 -4.93 -23.31 10.78
C ASP A 86 -5.75 -22.05 10.42
N GLU A 87 -7.08 -22.07 10.58
CA GLU A 87 -8.03 -21.09 10.00
C GLU A 87 -8.73 -20.13 11.03
N ASP A 88 -9.11 -18.91 10.57
CA ASP A 88 -10.23 -18.00 10.99
C ASP A 88 -10.09 -16.61 11.75
N LYS A 89 -10.59 -15.52 11.07
CA LYS A 89 -11.29 -14.23 11.43
C LYS A 89 -10.62 -13.09 12.31
N GLN A 90 -10.90 -11.74 12.27
CA GLN A 90 -11.25 -10.73 11.21
C GLN A 90 -11.24 -9.20 11.66
N LEU A 91 -10.80 -8.23 10.80
CA LEU A 91 -10.91 -6.71 10.76
C LEU A 91 -10.67 -6.07 9.32
N VAL A 92 -9.65 -5.21 9.00
CA VAL A 92 -9.21 -4.69 7.62
C VAL A 92 -7.83 -3.94 7.58
N ALA A 93 -6.92 -4.14 6.56
CA ALA A 93 -5.94 -3.14 5.98
C ALA A 93 -5.05 -3.63 4.77
N ASN A 94 -4.77 -2.74 3.78
CA ASN A 94 -3.53 -2.52 2.95
C ASN A 94 -3.72 -2.33 1.40
N CYS A 95 -2.97 -1.37 0.83
CA CYS A 95 -2.91 -1.08 -0.61
C CYS A 95 -1.56 -0.43 -0.99
N THR A 96 -0.75 -1.13 -1.79
CA THR A 96 0.47 -0.55 -2.39
C THR A 96 0.11 0.21 -3.67
N ALA A 97 0.26 1.54 -3.67
CA ALA A 97 0.15 2.35 -4.87
C ALA A 97 1.53 2.55 -5.52
N LEU A 98 1.56 2.44 -6.85
CA LEU A 98 2.74 2.74 -7.65
C LEU A 98 2.71 4.20 -8.08
N ASP A 99 3.88 4.78 -8.33
CA ASP A 99 4.03 6.23 -8.48
C ASP A 99 3.71 6.75 -9.89
N HIS A 100 3.32 8.02 -9.94
CA HIS A 100 2.93 8.80 -11.11
C HIS A 100 4.07 9.02 -12.12
N ILE A 101 5.32 9.00 -11.67
CA ILE A 101 6.50 9.24 -12.51
C ILE A 101 6.59 8.20 -13.63
N TYR A 102 6.39 6.93 -13.29
CA TYR A 102 6.42 5.82 -14.25
C TYR A 102 5.24 5.84 -15.23
N VAL A 103 4.08 6.37 -14.81
CA VAL A 103 2.92 6.61 -15.70
C VAL A 103 3.24 7.65 -16.78
N SER A 104 3.92 8.73 -16.39
CA SER A 104 4.24 9.83 -17.30
C SER A 104 5.15 9.37 -18.45
N ALA A 105 6.16 8.53 -18.17
CA ALA A 105 7.03 7.97 -19.20
C ALA A 105 6.26 7.10 -20.22
N PHE A 106 5.30 6.29 -19.75
CA PHE A 106 4.45 5.48 -20.63
C PHE A 106 3.52 6.31 -21.52
N ILE A 107 2.90 7.36 -20.97
CA ILE A 107 2.04 8.27 -21.74
C ILE A 107 2.84 8.95 -22.86
N LEU A 108 4.05 9.42 -22.56
CA LEU A 108 4.94 10.03 -23.56
C LEU A 108 5.37 9.02 -24.64
N ALA A 109 5.68 7.78 -24.25
CA ALA A 109 6.05 6.72 -25.19
C ALA A 109 4.90 6.34 -26.14
N ASP A 110 3.66 6.24 -25.67
CA ASP A 110 2.49 6.03 -26.54
C ASP A 110 2.25 7.20 -27.49
N GLN A 111 2.37 8.44 -27.00
CA GLN A 111 2.19 9.63 -27.82
C GLN A 111 3.23 9.69 -28.95
N GLU A 112 4.50 9.39 -28.64
CA GLU A 112 5.58 9.38 -29.61
C GLU A 112 5.48 8.21 -30.61
N ARG A 113 5.12 7.00 -30.14
CA ARG A 113 5.22 5.76 -30.94
C ARG A 113 3.91 5.32 -31.59
N GLN A 114 2.77 5.65 -31.00
CA GLN A 114 1.44 5.23 -31.46
C GLN A 114 0.51 6.40 -31.78
N GLY A 115 0.86 7.64 -31.42
CA GLY A 115 0.01 8.82 -31.63
C GLY A 115 -1.26 8.84 -30.76
N GLY A 116 -1.28 8.05 -29.68
CA GLY A 116 -2.41 7.89 -28.78
C GLY A 116 -1.96 7.81 -27.32
N ILE A 117 -2.85 7.34 -26.44
CA ILE A 117 -2.53 7.02 -25.04
C ILE A 117 -3.27 5.72 -24.67
N MET A 118 -2.56 4.73 -24.15
CA MET A 118 -3.12 3.49 -23.61
C MET A 118 -2.89 3.42 -22.09
N PRO A 119 -3.82 2.80 -21.33
CA PRO A 119 -3.65 2.60 -19.90
C PRO A 119 -2.66 1.45 -19.64
N HIS A 120 -1.37 1.74 -19.51
CA HIS A 120 -0.33 0.74 -19.20
C HIS A 120 -0.22 0.37 -17.73
N ILE A 121 -0.91 1.10 -16.85
CA ILE A 121 -0.86 0.95 -15.38
C ILE A 121 -2.30 0.96 -14.86
N SER A 122 -2.58 0.21 -13.78
CA SER A 122 -3.92 0.21 -13.16
C SER A 122 -4.16 1.52 -12.41
N PRO A 123 -5.39 2.06 -12.38
CA PRO A 123 -5.68 3.32 -11.68
C PRO A 123 -5.37 3.18 -10.18
N PHE A 124 -4.80 4.24 -9.60
CA PHE A 124 -4.45 4.29 -8.19
C PHE A 124 -5.67 4.63 -7.31
N LEU A 125 -5.58 4.25 -6.04
CA LEU A 125 -6.54 4.64 -5.01
C LEU A 125 -6.16 6.02 -4.46
N ASN A 126 -7.10 6.98 -4.42
CA ASN A 126 -6.84 8.26 -3.78
C ASN A 126 -7.11 8.18 -2.27
N VAL A 127 -6.33 8.90 -1.47
CA VAL A 127 -6.49 9.01 0.00
C VAL A 127 -7.93 9.31 0.45
N PRO A 128 -8.70 10.25 -0.17
CA PRO A 128 -10.08 10.51 0.22
C PRO A 128 -11.03 9.35 -0.09
N ASP A 129 -10.81 8.63 -1.19
CA ASP A 129 -11.64 7.49 -1.59
C ASP A 129 -11.51 6.35 -0.57
N THR A 130 -10.31 6.12 -0.04
CA THR A 130 -10.05 5.18 1.06
C THR A 130 -10.89 5.48 2.30
N GLY A 131 -10.94 6.74 2.74
CA GLY A 131 -11.75 7.18 3.89
C GLY A 131 -13.25 7.05 3.65
N ASN A 132 -13.71 7.29 2.41
CA ASN A 132 -15.10 7.10 2.01
C ASN A 132 -15.49 5.61 1.95
N LEU A 133 -14.60 4.74 1.44
CA LEU A 133 -14.82 3.29 1.38
C LEU A 133 -14.94 2.68 2.78
N LEU A 134 -14.07 3.06 3.73
CA LEU A 134 -14.15 2.58 5.11
C LEU A 134 -15.48 2.99 5.79
N GLN A 135 -15.89 4.25 5.64
CA GLN A 135 -17.17 4.73 6.20
C GLN A 135 -18.38 4.07 5.51
N GLY A 136 -18.33 3.88 4.20
CA GLY A 136 -19.37 3.16 3.44
C GLY A 136 -19.48 1.68 3.83
N ALA A 137 -18.38 1.05 4.23
CA ALA A 137 -18.34 -0.30 4.79
C ALA A 137 -18.75 -0.35 6.29
N GLY A 138 -19.11 0.78 6.91
CA GLY A 138 -19.59 0.85 8.29
C GLY A 138 -18.48 0.96 9.35
N PHE A 139 -17.21 1.12 8.95
CA PHE A 139 -16.13 1.40 9.89
C PHE A 139 -16.20 2.85 10.38
N SER A 140 -15.73 3.05 11.61
CA SER A 140 -15.73 4.31 12.34
C SER A 140 -14.29 4.73 12.64
N LEU A 141 -14.05 6.04 12.84
CA LEU A 141 -12.71 6.62 13.00
C LEU A 141 -11.70 6.10 11.94
N PRO A 142 -11.98 6.27 10.63
CA PRO A 142 -11.01 5.94 9.60
C PRO A 142 -9.77 6.83 9.76
N THR A 143 -8.64 6.22 10.12
CA THR A 143 -7.33 6.86 10.06
C THR A 143 -6.69 6.45 8.75
N VAL A 144 -6.32 7.42 7.91
CA VAL A 144 -5.59 7.17 6.65
C VAL A 144 -4.28 7.93 6.72
N ASP A 145 -3.20 7.23 6.40
CA ASP A 145 -1.83 7.73 6.47
C ASP A 145 -1.09 7.37 5.16
N THR A 146 0.03 8.02 4.88
CA THR A 146 0.73 7.86 3.60
C THR A 146 2.24 7.98 3.78
N ASP A 147 2.94 6.88 3.51
CA ASP A 147 4.40 6.86 3.38
C ASP A 147 4.84 6.90 1.92
N TYR A 148 6.07 7.35 1.72
CA TYR A 148 6.81 7.21 0.48
C TYR A 148 8.06 6.36 0.75
N ILE A 149 8.28 5.35 -0.09
CA ILE A 149 9.48 4.51 -0.07
C ILE A 149 10.16 4.70 -1.41
N THR A 150 11.37 5.26 -1.44
CA THR A 150 12.17 5.37 -2.68
C THR A 150 13.19 4.25 -2.73
N VAL A 151 13.23 3.53 -3.85
CA VAL A 151 14.14 2.41 -4.11
C VAL A 151 14.91 2.73 -5.39
N GLU A 152 16.23 2.63 -5.32
CA GLU A 152 17.10 2.79 -6.48
C GLU A 152 17.19 1.50 -7.29
N TYR A 153 16.96 1.60 -8.59
CA TYR A 153 17.01 0.48 -9.53
C TYR A 153 18.13 0.66 -10.55
N PRO A 154 18.80 -0.41 -11.01
CA PRO A 154 19.90 -0.28 -11.99
C PRO A 154 19.50 0.28 -13.36
N ASN A 155 18.22 0.20 -13.73
CA ASN A 155 17.63 0.72 -14.97
C ASN A 155 16.10 0.49 -15.00
N ALA A 156 15.42 1.10 -15.96
CA ALA A 156 13.97 0.97 -16.16
C ALA A 156 13.45 -0.46 -16.42
N PHE A 157 14.26 -1.37 -16.97
CA PHE A 157 13.84 -2.76 -17.19
C PHE A 157 13.82 -3.57 -15.90
N SER A 158 14.77 -3.34 -14.99
CA SER A 158 14.74 -3.92 -13.64
C SER A 158 13.50 -3.46 -12.85
N VAL A 159 13.05 -2.21 -13.05
CA VAL A 159 11.74 -1.74 -12.53
C VAL A 159 10.60 -2.56 -13.12
N MET A 160 10.49 -2.64 -14.46
CA MET A 160 9.47 -3.42 -15.16
C MET A 160 9.42 -4.88 -14.67
N GLU A 161 10.57 -5.50 -14.49
CA GLU A 161 10.71 -6.88 -14.03
C GLU A 161 10.25 -7.05 -12.57
N HIS A 162 10.66 -6.17 -11.65
CA HIS A 162 10.22 -6.23 -10.25
C HIS A 162 8.72 -5.95 -10.12
N LEU A 163 8.17 -4.95 -10.81
CA LEU A 163 6.73 -4.70 -10.81
C LEU A 163 5.93 -5.88 -11.38
N ARG A 164 6.51 -6.57 -12.37
CA ARG A 164 5.94 -7.80 -12.90
C ARG A 164 5.99 -8.95 -11.90
N GLY A 165 7.13 -9.14 -11.23
CA GLY A 165 7.37 -10.12 -10.18
C GLY A 165 6.55 -9.89 -8.90
N MET A 166 6.21 -8.65 -8.57
CA MET A 166 5.27 -8.30 -7.49
C MET A 166 3.80 -8.64 -7.85
N GLY A 167 3.49 -8.81 -9.13
CA GLY A 167 2.14 -9.06 -9.64
C GLY A 167 1.35 -7.78 -9.94
N GLU A 168 2.01 -6.61 -9.92
CA GLU A 168 1.35 -5.31 -10.07
C GLU A 168 1.16 -4.84 -11.51
N ASN A 169 1.49 -5.69 -12.49
CA ASN A 169 1.15 -5.54 -13.91
C ASN A 169 -0.29 -5.03 -14.12
N HIS A 170 -0.48 -4.18 -15.13
CA HIS A 170 -1.81 -3.74 -15.54
C HIS A 170 -2.72 -4.92 -15.95
N ALA A 171 -4.01 -4.76 -15.69
CA ALA A 171 -5.02 -5.78 -15.88
C ALA A 171 -6.23 -5.17 -16.60
N PRO A 172 -6.23 -5.14 -17.94
CA PRO A 172 -7.25 -4.46 -18.70
C PRO A 172 -8.62 -5.16 -18.57
N PHE A 173 -9.69 -4.36 -18.56
CA PHE A 173 -11.07 -4.88 -18.53
C PHE A 173 -11.57 -5.31 -19.92
N ALA A 174 -11.04 -4.72 -20.99
CA ALA A 174 -11.43 -5.00 -22.37
C ALA A 174 -10.31 -5.74 -23.13
N PRO A 175 -10.61 -6.78 -23.91
CA PRO A 175 -9.60 -7.54 -24.66
C PRO A 175 -9.00 -6.78 -25.87
N SER A 176 -9.46 -5.55 -26.15
CA SER A 176 -8.96 -4.71 -27.24
C SER A 176 -7.63 -4.01 -26.94
N SER A 177 -7.20 -3.95 -25.67
CA SER A 177 -5.83 -3.55 -25.33
C SER A 177 -4.91 -4.74 -25.59
N GLY A 178 -4.24 -4.74 -26.75
CA GLY A 178 -3.21 -5.72 -27.07
C GLY A 178 -2.02 -5.64 -26.11
N HIS A 179 -1.09 -6.59 -26.23
CA HIS A 179 0.19 -6.51 -25.51
C HIS A 179 0.94 -5.21 -25.87
N VAL A 180 1.59 -4.60 -24.89
CA VAL A 180 2.45 -3.43 -25.09
C VAL A 180 3.51 -3.76 -26.14
N SER A 181 3.65 -2.93 -27.17
CA SER A 181 4.65 -3.17 -28.21
C SER A 181 6.06 -3.01 -27.63
N ARG A 182 7.01 -3.78 -28.17
CA ARG A 182 8.42 -3.69 -27.78
C ARG A 182 8.94 -2.25 -27.95
N ASP A 183 8.51 -1.57 -28.99
CA ASP A 183 8.94 -0.19 -29.28
C ASP A 183 8.45 0.81 -28.24
N VAL A 184 7.23 0.64 -27.70
CA VAL A 184 6.76 1.43 -26.55
C VAL A 184 7.55 1.11 -25.29
N LEU A 185 7.82 -0.18 -24.98
CA LEU A 185 8.63 -0.53 -23.80
C LEU A 185 10.06 0.04 -23.86
N LEU A 186 10.69 0.02 -25.04
CA LEU A 186 12.01 0.61 -25.25
C LEU A 186 11.98 2.14 -25.16
N ALA A 187 10.94 2.79 -25.72
CA ALA A 187 10.76 4.23 -25.62
C ALA A 187 10.49 4.67 -24.17
N THR A 188 9.59 3.99 -23.45
CA THR A 188 9.33 4.22 -22.01
C THR A 188 10.62 4.11 -21.21
N ALA A 189 11.43 3.08 -21.43
CA ALA A 189 12.70 2.90 -20.73
C ALA A 189 13.68 4.06 -21.00
N ALA A 190 13.82 4.48 -22.27
CA ALA A 190 14.69 5.58 -22.65
C ALA A 190 14.21 6.94 -22.10
N ILE A 191 12.91 7.21 -22.16
CA ILE A 191 12.28 8.44 -21.62
C ILE A 191 12.43 8.48 -20.10
N TYR A 192 12.16 7.38 -19.40
CA TYR A 192 12.28 7.28 -17.95
C TYR A 192 13.73 7.52 -17.50
N GLN A 193 14.70 6.89 -18.17
CA GLN A 193 16.13 7.12 -17.91
C GLN A 193 16.55 8.58 -18.19
N ALA A 194 16.06 9.19 -19.28
CA ALA A 194 16.43 10.55 -19.65
C ALA A 194 15.80 11.64 -18.75
N MET A 195 14.64 11.36 -18.15
CA MET A 195 13.94 12.30 -17.27
C MET A 195 14.31 12.16 -15.80
N PHE A 196 14.61 10.95 -15.34
CA PHE A 196 14.74 10.62 -13.91
C PHE A 196 16.00 9.81 -13.57
N GLY A 197 16.83 9.45 -14.56
CA GLY A 197 18.06 8.71 -14.31
C GLY A 197 19.11 9.53 -13.55
N ASN A 198 19.74 8.89 -12.57
CA ASN A 198 20.87 9.43 -11.82
C ASN A 198 22.17 9.40 -12.66
N GLU A 199 23.20 10.12 -12.20
CA GLU A 199 24.50 10.23 -12.90
C GLU A 199 25.25 8.89 -13.05
N ASP A 200 24.98 7.93 -12.17
CA ASP A 200 25.52 6.57 -12.20
C ASP A 200 24.73 5.62 -13.15
N GLY A 201 23.60 6.08 -13.68
CA GLY A 201 22.69 5.32 -14.51
C GLY A 201 21.55 4.61 -13.76
N SER A 202 21.47 4.71 -12.42
CA SER A 202 20.31 4.20 -11.68
C SER A 202 19.04 5.01 -12.00
N VAL A 203 17.88 4.47 -11.62
CA VAL A 203 16.60 5.18 -11.67
C VAL A 203 15.88 5.05 -10.31
N PRO A 204 15.50 6.17 -9.67
CA PRO A 204 14.73 6.16 -8.44
C PRO A 204 13.26 5.86 -8.73
N VAL A 205 12.75 4.78 -8.14
CA VAL A 205 11.31 4.48 -8.11
C VAL A 205 10.79 4.82 -6.72
N THR A 206 9.84 5.74 -6.64
CA THR A 206 9.08 5.94 -5.41
C THR A 206 7.85 5.04 -5.40
N PHE A 207 7.48 4.55 -4.22
CA PHE A 207 6.27 3.78 -3.96
C PHE A 207 5.45 4.54 -2.93
N GLN A 208 4.19 4.82 -3.25
CA GLN A 208 3.27 5.48 -2.32
C GLN A 208 2.49 4.40 -1.57
N VAL A 209 2.69 4.33 -0.26
CA VAL A 209 2.07 3.33 0.60
C VAL A 209 0.98 4.00 1.40
N ILE A 210 -0.27 3.66 1.12
CA ILE A 210 -1.42 4.22 1.82
C ILE A 210 -1.87 3.22 2.88
N TYR A 211 -1.58 3.53 4.15
CA TYR A 211 -2.13 2.77 5.27
C TYR A 211 -3.51 3.31 5.62
N PHE A 212 -4.43 2.42 5.96
CA PHE A 212 -5.75 2.81 6.40
C PHE A 212 -6.26 1.84 7.45
N ILE A 213 -6.71 2.40 8.57
CA ILE A 213 -7.18 1.66 9.75
C ILE A 213 -8.60 2.14 10.03
N GLY A 214 -9.54 1.20 10.11
CA GLY A 214 -10.95 1.47 10.41
C GLY A 214 -11.42 0.64 11.60
N TRP A 215 -12.16 1.25 12.51
CA TRP A 215 -12.63 0.60 13.73
C TRP A 215 -14.07 0.14 13.60
N SER A 216 -14.37 -1.10 14.00
CA SER A 216 -15.76 -1.51 14.21
C SER A 216 -16.41 -0.61 15.28
N PRO A 217 -17.63 -0.10 15.08
CA PRO A 217 -18.29 0.78 16.04
C PRO A 217 -18.40 0.14 17.43
N HIS A 218 -17.93 0.84 18.47
CA HIS A 218 -17.93 0.31 19.84
C HIS A 218 -18.62 1.24 20.84
N GLN A 219 -19.21 0.71 21.91
CA GLN A 219 -19.97 1.52 22.86
C GLN A 219 -19.10 2.49 23.69
N SER A 220 -17.84 2.13 23.96
CA SER A 220 -16.87 3.01 24.65
C SER A 220 -16.30 4.12 23.77
N GLN A 221 -16.60 4.13 22.47
CA GLN A 221 -16.08 5.10 21.53
C GLN A 221 -16.61 6.50 21.85
N GLN A 222 -15.71 7.49 21.94
CA GLN A 222 -16.12 8.87 22.17
C GLN A 222 -17.01 9.34 21.01
N LYS A 223 -18.30 9.46 21.28
CA LYS A 223 -19.24 10.14 20.37
C LYS A 223 -18.92 11.64 20.39
N PRO A 224 -18.92 12.32 19.23
CA PRO A 224 -18.81 13.77 19.18
C PRO A 224 -19.86 14.38 20.12
N LYS A 225 -19.42 15.16 21.11
CA LYS A 225 -20.38 15.84 22.00
C LYS A 225 -21.21 16.83 21.18
N ALA A 226 -22.46 17.05 21.60
CA ALA A 226 -23.38 17.95 20.89
C ALA A 226 -22.74 19.35 20.68
N ARG A 227 -22.92 19.93 19.50
CA ARG A 227 -22.38 21.27 19.17
C ARG A 227 -22.89 22.29 20.20
N GLY A 228 -21.97 22.97 20.88
CA GLY A 228 -22.28 23.90 21.98
C GLY A 228 -22.11 23.34 23.40
N SER A 229 -21.75 22.06 23.56
CA SER A 229 -21.47 21.43 24.87
C SER A 229 -20.07 21.71 25.45
N ALA A 230 -19.37 22.73 24.95
CA ALA A 230 -18.06 23.14 25.47
C ALA A 230 -18.23 23.87 26.81
N THR A 231 -17.85 23.21 27.90
CA THR A 231 -17.94 23.75 29.28
C THR A 231 -16.72 24.57 29.70
N VAL A 232 -15.66 24.63 28.87
CA VAL A 232 -14.41 25.34 29.16
C VAL A 232 -14.14 26.35 28.05
N SER A 233 -13.85 27.59 28.42
CA SER A 233 -13.44 28.64 27.47
C SER A 233 -11.97 28.48 27.11
N LEU A 234 -11.62 28.67 25.82
CA LEU A 234 -10.24 28.75 25.36
C LEU A 234 -9.44 29.89 26.04
N LYS A 235 -10.11 30.87 26.65
CA LYS A 235 -9.48 31.95 27.44
C LYS A 235 -8.96 31.49 28.80
N ASP A 236 -9.49 30.40 29.35
CA ASP A 236 -9.19 29.93 30.70
C ASP A 236 -8.04 28.90 30.70
N LEU A 237 -7.46 28.62 29.54
CA LEU A 237 -6.28 27.77 29.42
C LEU A 237 -5.05 28.51 30.00
N PRO A 238 -4.30 27.91 30.93
CA PRO A 238 -3.08 28.51 31.44
C PRO A 238 -2.08 28.68 30.29
N THR A 239 -1.47 29.87 30.21
CA THR A 239 -0.46 30.16 29.18
C THR A 239 0.76 29.27 29.40
N VAL A 240 0.93 28.28 28.52
CA VAL A 240 2.06 27.33 28.59
C VAL A 240 3.34 28.06 28.21
N HIS A 241 4.04 28.59 29.22
CA HIS A 241 5.37 29.16 29.03
C HIS A 241 6.37 28.05 28.71
N HIS A 242 6.69 27.88 27.43
CA HIS A 242 7.81 27.06 26.99
C HIS A 242 9.13 27.71 27.43
N SER A 243 9.63 27.33 28.60
CA SER A 243 11.03 27.51 28.99
C SER A 243 11.91 26.54 28.19
N CYS A 244 12.16 26.89 26.92
CA CYS A 244 13.12 26.18 26.07
C CYS A 244 14.54 26.41 26.60
N GLN A 245 14.94 25.63 27.62
CA GLN A 245 16.32 25.54 28.05
C GLN A 245 17.08 24.69 27.03
N ARG A 246 17.77 25.36 26.12
CA ARG A 246 18.83 24.72 25.33
C ARG A 246 19.92 24.24 26.30
N LYS A 247 20.22 22.95 26.26
CA LYS A 247 21.49 22.37 26.69
C LYS A 247 22.32 22.06 25.44
#